data_AF-A0A819ER25-F1
#
_entry.id   AF-A0A819ER25-F1
#
_cell.length_a   1.000
_cell.length_b   1.000
_cell.length_c   1.000
_cell.angle_alpha   90.00
_cell.angle_beta   90.00
_cell.angle_gamma   90.00
#
_symmetry.space_group_name_H-M   'P 1'
#
loop_
_entity.id
_entity.type
_entity.pdbx_description
1 polymer ?
#
loop_
_entity_poly.entity_id
_entity_poly.type
_entity_poly.pdbx_seq_one_letter_code
_entity_poly.pdbx_strand_id
1 'polypeptide(L)'
;MQLFSFLAPTAQRNVIFCFTNARSTFYTPGNTAPLLKTMLASLSTNDISFKKENTFCFDSESFRYLGALRNEIEFTNDEKQEYQMSWSTSVKESDRLINYIEKKLTVYHIDNGWQSIKHAQFEISYMIRPILETINILRNFLLCKSDQTNQCIELYSRPLHLTATRCRSCKEEIKEMGKFYIFFTDVHEIHNECITCPCPVDKHVPIDYTLNYRWSNTTSMDYRNKTSDTLNRLCQMSAQLAYFLIHTTCSTKHDPFWDGLQEMIIEETCICEIQKSANLNNELVLELSKLKDQYEEYKRKIESKESTFDLPALYELMKVIKEYPTVREQLTTVKKRQRMLIEQHEYGIHKI
;
A
#
# COMPACT_ATOMS: atom_id res chain seq x y z
N MET A 1 -13.90 5.43 5.25
CA MET A 1 -14.37 5.87 3.91
C MET A 1 -13.18 6.16 3.01
N GLN A 2 -12.56 5.11 2.44
CA GLN A 2 -11.45 5.24 1.48
C GLN A 2 -11.72 4.44 0.18
N LEU A 3 -12.67 3.49 0.21
CA LEU A 3 -12.90 2.51 -0.85
C LEU A 3 -13.20 3.13 -2.22
N PHE A 4 -14.09 4.12 -2.30
CA PHE A 4 -14.45 4.77 -3.58
C PHE A 4 -13.25 5.45 -4.25
N SER A 5 -12.30 5.94 -3.47
CA SER A 5 -11.12 6.61 -3.98
C SER A 5 -10.16 5.64 -4.71
N PHE A 6 -10.26 4.33 -4.42
CA PHE A 6 -9.54 3.29 -5.13
C PHE A 6 -10.19 2.88 -6.46
N LEU A 7 -11.46 3.20 -6.70
CA LEU A 7 -12.14 2.83 -7.95
C LEU A 7 -11.55 3.61 -9.13
N ALA A 8 -11.24 2.90 -10.21
CA ALA A 8 -10.89 3.52 -11.47
C ALA A 8 -12.05 4.42 -11.96
N PRO A 9 -11.77 5.52 -12.68
CA PRO A 9 -12.82 6.44 -13.15
C PRO A 9 -13.97 5.73 -13.90
N THR A 10 -13.66 4.72 -14.68
CA THR A 10 -14.65 3.92 -15.42
C THR A 10 -15.47 2.98 -14.53
N ALA A 11 -14.89 2.48 -13.42
CA ALA A 11 -15.61 1.64 -12.46
C ALA A 11 -16.63 2.44 -11.62
N GLN A 12 -16.37 3.73 -11.40
CA GLN A 12 -17.24 4.62 -10.62
C GLN A 12 -18.66 4.75 -11.21
N ARG A 13 -18.80 4.55 -12.53
CA ARG A 13 -20.10 4.58 -13.24
C ARG A 13 -20.95 3.33 -12.99
N ASN A 14 -20.33 2.26 -12.51
CA ASN A 14 -20.99 0.98 -12.24
C ASN A 14 -21.32 0.79 -10.76
N VAL A 15 -21.28 1.88 -9.96
CA VAL A 15 -21.66 1.84 -8.55
C VAL A 15 -23.18 1.81 -8.41
N ILE A 16 -23.66 0.79 -7.70
CA ILE A 16 -25.07 0.60 -7.36
C ILE A 16 -25.23 0.74 -5.84
N PHE A 17 -26.32 1.39 -5.42
CA PHE A 17 -26.64 1.55 -4.00
C PHE A 17 -27.81 0.64 -3.62
N CYS A 18 -27.53 -0.33 -2.74
CA CYS A 18 -28.53 -1.23 -2.20
C CYS A 18 -28.75 -0.93 -0.72
N PHE A 19 -29.99 -0.64 -0.35
CA PHE A 19 -30.41 -0.42 1.03
C PHE A 19 -31.28 -1.59 1.48
N THR A 20 -31.07 -2.08 2.70
CA THR A 20 -31.89 -3.12 3.33
C THR A 20 -32.72 -2.51 4.46
N ASN A 21 -33.66 -3.29 5.03
CA ASN A 21 -34.57 -2.83 6.08
C ASN A 21 -35.39 -1.59 5.67
N ALA A 22 -35.71 -1.49 4.38
CA ALA A 22 -36.29 -0.28 3.81
C ALA A 22 -37.78 -0.11 4.13
N ARG A 23 -38.44 -1.11 4.75
CA ARG A 23 -39.85 -1.02 5.13
C ARG A 23 -40.10 0.14 6.10
N SER A 24 -39.22 0.31 7.08
CA SER A 24 -39.30 1.41 8.06
C SER A 24 -39.18 2.81 7.43
N THR A 25 -38.64 2.88 6.22
CA THR A 25 -38.42 4.10 5.44
C THR A 25 -39.27 4.14 4.16
N PHE A 26 -40.38 3.40 4.11
CA PHE A 26 -41.29 3.32 2.96
C PHE A 26 -40.58 2.97 1.64
N TYR A 27 -39.64 2.04 1.70
CA TYR A 27 -38.80 1.58 0.59
C TYR A 27 -37.98 2.69 -0.05
N THR A 28 -37.44 3.57 0.80
CA THR A 28 -36.49 4.61 0.42
C THR A 28 -35.22 4.52 1.27
N PRO A 29 -34.10 5.15 0.85
CA PRO A 29 -32.88 5.18 1.67
C PRO A 29 -33.01 5.91 3.02
N GLY A 30 -34.14 6.60 3.27
CA GLY A 30 -34.40 7.34 4.49
C GLY A 30 -33.30 8.36 4.84
N ASN A 31 -32.93 8.42 6.12
CA ASN A 31 -31.94 9.35 6.65
C ASN A 31 -30.51 9.10 6.14
N THR A 32 -30.25 7.94 5.52
CA THR A 32 -28.93 7.65 4.93
C THR A 32 -28.71 8.40 3.63
N ALA A 33 -29.78 8.73 2.87
CA ALA A 33 -29.63 9.43 1.59
C ALA A 33 -28.93 10.81 1.70
N PRO A 34 -29.33 11.71 2.61
CA PRO A 34 -28.64 12.99 2.79
C PRO A 34 -27.16 12.81 3.17
N LEU A 35 -26.86 11.91 4.10
CA LEU A 35 -25.49 11.64 4.55
C LEU A 35 -24.62 11.09 3.41
N LEU A 36 -25.16 10.17 2.62
CA LEU A 36 -24.48 9.60 1.47
C LEU A 36 -24.24 10.67 0.39
N LYS A 37 -25.19 11.58 0.14
CA LYS A 37 -24.98 12.71 -0.78
C LYS A 37 -23.86 13.61 -0.32
N THR A 38 -23.83 13.99 0.96
CA THR A 38 -22.76 14.81 1.53
C THR A 38 -21.41 14.09 1.42
N MET A 39 -21.38 12.79 1.71
CA MET A 39 -20.19 11.97 1.55
C MET A 39 -19.69 11.96 0.10
N LEU A 40 -20.56 11.66 -0.87
CA LEU A 40 -20.18 11.59 -2.28
C LEU A 40 -19.71 12.97 -2.79
N ALA A 41 -20.36 14.06 -2.36
CA ALA A 41 -19.94 15.42 -2.69
C ALA A 41 -18.58 15.82 -2.10
N SER A 42 -18.15 15.16 -1.01
CA SER A 42 -16.83 15.37 -0.40
C SER A 42 -15.71 14.60 -1.10
N LEU A 43 -16.04 13.62 -1.95
CA LEU A 43 -15.04 12.88 -2.73
C LEU A 43 -14.53 13.79 -3.86
N SER A 44 -13.23 13.72 -4.14
CA SER A 44 -12.63 14.41 -5.30
C SER A 44 -13.07 13.84 -6.66
N THR A 45 -13.97 12.86 -6.65
CA THR A 45 -14.44 12.12 -7.82
C THR A 45 -15.90 12.45 -8.09
N ASN A 46 -16.17 13.17 -9.18
CA ASN A 46 -17.51 13.67 -9.50
C ASN A 46 -18.41 12.66 -10.25
N ASP A 47 -17.91 11.47 -10.58
CA ASP A 47 -18.59 10.54 -11.50
C ASP A 47 -19.50 9.51 -10.80
N ILE A 48 -19.50 9.43 -9.46
CA ILE A 48 -20.40 8.52 -8.74
C ILE A 48 -21.78 9.17 -8.60
N SER A 49 -22.72 8.75 -9.45
CA SER A 49 -24.09 9.24 -9.40
C SER A 49 -24.88 8.59 -8.27
N PHE A 50 -25.64 9.36 -7.50
CA PHE A 50 -26.63 8.82 -6.54
C PHE A 50 -28.03 9.29 -6.92
N LYS A 51 -28.74 8.45 -7.67
CA LYS A 51 -30.06 8.71 -8.24
C LYS A 51 -31.01 7.54 -7.96
N LYS A 52 -32.31 7.78 -8.17
CA LYS A 52 -33.34 6.75 -8.01
C LYS A 52 -33.11 5.53 -8.92
N GLU A 53 -32.56 5.76 -10.11
CA GLU A 53 -32.31 4.72 -11.11
C GLU A 53 -31.27 3.68 -10.71
N ASN A 54 -30.24 4.07 -9.94
CA ASN A 54 -29.18 3.19 -9.45
C ASN A 54 -29.24 2.93 -7.94
N THR A 55 -30.40 3.19 -7.34
CA THR A 55 -30.67 2.98 -5.92
C THR A 55 -31.82 2.01 -5.76
N PHE A 56 -31.60 0.94 -5.01
CA PHE A 56 -32.54 -0.17 -4.81
C PHE A 56 -32.75 -0.42 -3.32
N CYS A 57 -34.00 -0.61 -2.92
CA CYS A 57 -34.40 -0.67 -1.51
C CYS A 57 -35.13 -1.99 -1.24
N PHE A 58 -34.44 -2.90 -0.57
CA PHE A 58 -34.94 -4.22 -0.22
C PHE A 58 -35.40 -4.24 1.24
N ASP A 59 -36.31 -5.16 1.53
CA ASP A 59 -36.69 -5.46 2.91
C ASP A 59 -36.27 -6.89 3.29
N SER A 60 -35.81 -7.04 4.53
CA SER A 60 -35.32 -8.32 5.06
C SER A 60 -36.38 -9.08 5.85
N GLU A 61 -37.53 -8.45 6.14
CA GLU A 61 -38.56 -9.03 7.01
C GLU A 61 -39.20 -10.29 6.42
N SER A 62 -39.29 -10.40 5.09
CA SER A 62 -39.78 -11.62 4.45
C SER A 62 -38.89 -12.85 4.72
N PHE A 63 -37.57 -12.68 4.79
CA PHE A 63 -36.65 -13.76 5.18
C PHE A 63 -36.76 -14.11 6.66
N ARG A 64 -36.98 -13.10 7.52
CA ARG A 64 -37.24 -13.30 8.96
C ARG A 64 -38.53 -14.09 9.18
N TYR A 65 -39.58 -13.78 8.42
CA TYR A 65 -40.83 -14.51 8.43
C TYR A 65 -40.64 -15.99 8.07
N LEU A 66 -39.89 -16.30 7.01
CA LEU A 66 -39.56 -17.70 6.66
C LEU A 66 -38.79 -18.42 7.77
N GLY A 67 -37.84 -17.72 8.41
CA GLY A 67 -37.12 -18.25 9.58
C GLY A 67 -38.04 -18.51 10.76
N ALA A 68 -38.99 -17.62 11.04
CA ALA A 68 -39.94 -17.76 12.13
C ALA A 68 -40.94 -18.90 11.90
N LEU A 69 -41.44 -19.07 10.66
CA LEU A 69 -42.28 -20.22 10.29
C LEU A 69 -41.57 -21.55 10.51
N ARG A 70 -40.26 -21.62 10.23
CA ARG A 70 -39.44 -22.81 10.49
C ARG A 70 -39.32 -23.13 11.98
N ASN A 71 -39.46 -22.12 12.84
CA ASN A 71 -39.46 -22.26 14.31
C ASN A 71 -40.88 -22.34 14.88
N GLU A 72 -41.88 -22.65 14.05
CA GLU A 72 -43.27 -22.85 14.46
C GLU A 72 -43.90 -21.61 15.14
N ILE A 73 -43.40 -20.42 14.83
CA ILE A 73 -43.97 -19.17 15.32
C ILE A 73 -45.24 -18.86 14.51
N GLU A 74 -46.35 -18.67 15.21
CA GLU A 74 -47.62 -18.29 14.60
C GLU A 74 -47.72 -16.78 14.35
N PHE A 75 -48.38 -16.43 13.25
CA PHE A 75 -48.63 -15.06 12.84
C PHE A 75 -50.11 -14.88 12.53
N THR A 76 -50.63 -13.71 12.90
CA THR A 76 -51.97 -13.25 12.52
C THR A 76 -52.06 -13.06 11.01
N ASN A 77 -53.29 -13.00 10.49
CA ASN A 77 -53.50 -12.78 9.05
C ASN A 77 -52.97 -11.42 8.59
N ASP A 78 -53.08 -10.39 9.42
CA ASP A 78 -52.58 -9.05 9.13
C ASP A 78 -51.05 -9.05 9.01
N GLU A 79 -50.33 -9.69 9.95
CA GLU A 79 -48.87 -9.83 9.88
C GLU A 79 -48.44 -10.59 8.63
N LYS A 80 -49.13 -11.69 8.28
CA LYS A 80 -48.85 -12.45 7.05
C LYS A 80 -48.97 -11.59 5.80
N GLN A 81 -50.02 -10.77 5.73
CA GLN A 81 -50.23 -9.86 4.61
C GLN A 81 -49.11 -8.81 4.52
N GLU A 82 -48.66 -8.29 5.66
CA GLU A 82 -47.53 -7.37 5.71
C GLU A 82 -46.21 -7.99 5.20
N TYR A 83 -45.89 -9.22 5.63
CA TYR A 83 -44.71 -9.93 5.14
C TYR A 83 -44.82 -10.26 3.64
N GLN A 84 -46.01 -10.60 3.16
CA GLN A 84 -46.26 -10.83 1.73
C GLN A 84 -46.08 -9.57 0.89
N MET A 85 -46.52 -8.41 1.38
CA MET A 85 -46.30 -7.12 0.72
C MET A 85 -44.81 -6.75 0.69
N SER A 86 -44.09 -6.99 1.79
CA SER A 86 -42.64 -6.81 1.89
C SER A 86 -41.88 -7.67 0.87
N TRP A 87 -42.23 -8.95 0.79
CA TRP A 87 -41.68 -9.88 -0.20
C TRP A 87 -41.94 -9.38 -1.63
N SER A 88 -43.20 -9.08 -1.95
CA SER A 88 -43.60 -8.65 -3.30
C SER A 88 -42.88 -7.36 -3.74
N THR A 89 -42.64 -6.44 -2.80
CA THR A 89 -41.91 -5.19 -3.08
C THR A 89 -40.44 -5.47 -3.31
N SER A 90 -39.82 -6.31 -2.49
CA SER A 90 -38.41 -6.67 -2.62
C SER A 90 -38.12 -7.43 -3.92
N VAL A 91 -39.01 -8.33 -4.35
CA VAL A 91 -38.91 -9.02 -5.64
C VAL A 91 -38.94 -8.04 -6.81
N LYS A 92 -39.88 -7.08 -6.80
CA LYS A 92 -39.93 -6.04 -7.84
C LYS A 92 -38.66 -5.19 -7.89
N GLU A 93 -38.09 -4.88 -6.73
CA GLU A 93 -36.82 -4.15 -6.64
C GLU A 93 -35.64 -4.99 -7.13
N SER A 94 -35.64 -6.31 -6.92
CA SER A 94 -34.65 -7.23 -7.48
C SER A 94 -34.75 -7.30 -9.01
N ASP A 95 -35.96 -7.40 -9.55
CA ASP A 95 -36.16 -7.35 -11.00
C ASP A 95 -35.69 -6.01 -11.57
N ARG A 96 -35.94 -4.89 -10.86
CA ARG A 96 -35.46 -3.56 -11.25
C ARG A 96 -33.95 -3.49 -11.26
N LEU A 97 -33.29 -4.09 -10.26
CA LEU A 97 -31.83 -4.17 -10.16
C LEU A 97 -31.23 -4.96 -11.33
N ILE A 98 -31.73 -6.17 -11.58
CA ILE A 98 -31.24 -7.02 -12.68
C ILE A 98 -31.42 -6.30 -14.03
N ASN A 99 -32.61 -5.73 -14.27
CA ASN A 99 -32.86 -4.96 -15.49
C ASN A 99 -31.93 -3.75 -15.63
N TYR A 100 -31.58 -3.08 -14.53
CA TYR A 100 -30.64 -1.97 -14.56
C TYR A 100 -29.23 -2.45 -14.93
N ILE A 101 -28.76 -3.54 -14.33
CA ILE A 101 -27.45 -4.14 -14.65
C ILE A 101 -27.38 -4.53 -16.13
N GLU A 102 -28.38 -5.24 -16.64
CA GLU A 102 -28.38 -5.74 -18.02
C GLU A 102 -28.50 -4.63 -19.08
N LYS A 103 -29.31 -3.59 -18.81
CA LYS A 103 -29.69 -2.60 -19.83
C LYS A 103 -28.97 -1.27 -19.72
N LYS A 104 -28.40 -0.94 -18.55
CA LYS A 104 -27.84 0.40 -18.27
C LYS A 104 -26.36 0.39 -17.95
N LEU A 105 -25.82 -0.70 -17.40
CA LEU A 105 -24.40 -0.77 -17.09
C LEU A 105 -23.61 -1.29 -18.30
N THR A 106 -22.49 -0.64 -18.57
CA THR A 106 -21.50 -1.13 -19.52
C THR A 106 -20.57 -2.11 -18.81
N VAL A 107 -20.20 -3.19 -19.50
CA VAL A 107 -19.21 -4.15 -18.98
C VAL A 107 -17.94 -3.39 -18.60
N TYR A 108 -17.54 -3.55 -17.34
CA TYR A 108 -16.27 -3.03 -16.87
C TYR A 108 -15.18 -4.08 -17.13
N HIS A 109 -14.35 -3.81 -18.13
CA HIS A 109 -13.18 -4.63 -18.43
C HIS A 109 -12.10 -4.37 -17.40
N ILE A 110 -11.78 -5.40 -16.61
CA ILE A 110 -10.68 -5.38 -15.62
C ILE A 110 -9.32 -5.48 -16.35
N ASP A 111 -9.34 -5.85 -17.62
CA ASP A 111 -8.23 -6.29 -18.46
C ASP A 111 -7.15 -5.22 -18.69
N ASN A 112 -7.48 -3.93 -18.56
CA ASN A 112 -6.52 -2.81 -18.68
C ASN A 112 -5.87 -2.39 -17.35
N GLY A 113 -6.03 -3.22 -16.31
CA GLY A 113 -5.50 -2.97 -14.99
C GLY A 113 -6.36 -1.99 -14.20
N TRP A 114 -6.56 -2.32 -12.93
CA TRP A 114 -7.23 -1.46 -11.96
C TRP A 114 -6.35 -0.24 -11.66
N GLN A 115 -6.39 0.78 -12.52
CA GLN A 115 -5.59 1.98 -12.39
C GLN A 115 -6.39 3.13 -11.78
N SER A 116 -6.05 3.52 -10.55
CA SER A 116 -6.51 4.76 -9.94
C SER A 116 -5.35 5.50 -9.28
N ILE A 117 -5.52 6.80 -9.02
CA ILE A 117 -4.52 7.63 -8.32
C ILE A 117 -4.23 7.04 -6.94
N LYS A 118 -5.27 6.64 -6.20
CA LYS A 118 -5.12 6.10 -4.85
C LYS A 118 -4.49 4.71 -4.84
N HIS A 119 -4.83 3.87 -5.80
CA HIS A 119 -4.14 2.59 -5.98
C HIS A 119 -2.64 2.84 -6.27
N ALA A 120 -2.31 3.77 -7.15
CA ALA A 120 -0.91 4.10 -7.44
C ALA A 120 -0.17 4.66 -6.21
N GLN A 121 -0.78 5.57 -5.45
CA GLN A 121 -0.22 6.09 -4.19
C GLN A 121 0.04 4.97 -3.17
N PHE A 122 -0.91 4.05 -3.04
CA PHE A 122 -0.81 2.87 -2.18
C PHE A 122 0.34 1.97 -2.62
N GLU A 123 0.39 1.58 -3.89
CA GLU A 123 1.45 0.74 -4.44
C GLU A 123 2.83 1.37 -4.28
N ILE A 124 2.97 2.67 -4.54
CA ILE A 124 4.23 3.40 -4.33
C ILE A 124 4.62 3.33 -2.85
N SER A 125 3.68 3.51 -1.93
CA SER A 125 3.94 3.45 -0.50
C SER A 125 4.57 2.12 -0.06
N TYR A 126 4.12 0.99 -0.64
CA TYR A 126 4.75 -0.33 -0.40
C TYR A 126 6.08 -0.53 -1.10
N MET A 127 6.39 0.25 -2.13
CA MET A 127 7.66 0.16 -2.85
C MET A 127 8.75 1.07 -2.30
N ILE A 128 8.42 2.15 -1.57
CA ILE A 128 9.40 3.11 -1.03
C ILE A 128 10.52 2.39 -0.27
N ARG A 129 10.16 1.62 0.76
CA ARG A 129 11.15 0.90 1.58
C ARG A 129 11.95 -0.11 0.74
N PRO A 130 11.31 -0.99 -0.07
CA PRO A 130 12.06 -1.89 -0.94
C PRO A 130 13.06 -1.22 -1.89
N ILE A 131 12.67 -0.08 -2.49
CA ILE A 131 13.54 0.68 -3.38
C ILE A 131 14.74 1.23 -2.59
N LEU A 132 14.49 1.89 -1.46
CA LEU A 132 15.54 2.47 -0.61
C LEU A 132 16.49 1.40 -0.08
N GLU A 133 15.97 0.27 0.38
CA GLU A 133 16.80 -0.84 0.85
C GLU A 133 17.60 -1.49 -0.29
N THR A 134 17.08 -1.47 -1.53
CA THR A 134 17.83 -1.92 -2.71
C THR A 134 19.01 -0.98 -3.01
N ILE A 135 18.92 0.32 -2.69
CA ILE A 135 20.05 1.26 -2.83
C ILE A 135 21.24 0.84 -1.97
N ASN A 136 21.05 0.04 -0.91
CA ASN A 136 22.17 -0.54 -0.15
C ASN A 136 23.09 -1.45 -0.98
N ILE A 137 22.72 -1.82 -2.22
CA ILE A 137 23.65 -2.42 -3.18
C ILE A 137 24.87 -1.53 -3.46
N LEU A 138 24.82 -0.24 -3.13
CA LEU A 138 25.95 0.68 -3.14
C LEU A 138 27.13 0.18 -2.28
N ARG A 139 26.87 -0.59 -1.20
CA ARG A 139 27.92 -1.28 -0.44
C ARG A 139 28.71 -2.26 -1.33
N ASN A 140 28.02 -3.04 -2.17
CA ASN A 140 28.66 -3.96 -3.10
C ASN A 140 29.44 -3.23 -4.19
N PHE A 141 28.95 -2.09 -4.65
CA PHE A 141 29.68 -1.23 -5.58
C PHE A 141 31.02 -0.76 -4.98
N LEU A 142 31.03 -0.38 -3.70
CA LEU A 142 32.24 0.02 -2.98
C LEU A 142 33.18 -1.15 -2.68
N LEU A 143 32.65 -2.33 -2.29
CA LEU A 143 33.45 -3.56 -2.16
C LEU A 143 34.18 -3.87 -3.46
N CYS A 144 33.46 -3.81 -4.59
CA CYS A 144 34.05 -4.04 -5.89
C CYS A 144 35.13 -3.01 -6.24
N LYS A 145 35.00 -1.75 -5.82
CA LYS A 145 36.01 -0.69 -6.05
C LYS A 145 37.28 -0.88 -5.22
N SER A 146 37.12 -1.23 -3.94
CA SER A 146 38.19 -1.28 -2.95
C SER A 146 39.00 -2.57 -3.00
N ASP A 147 38.35 -3.72 -3.27
CA ASP A 147 39.01 -5.01 -3.31
C ASP A 147 38.75 -5.72 -4.65
N GLN A 148 39.80 -6.23 -5.27
CA GLN A 148 39.72 -7.18 -6.38
C GLN A 148 39.16 -8.56 -5.93
N THR A 149 38.31 -8.60 -4.90
CA THR A 149 37.72 -9.82 -4.34
C THR A 149 36.33 -10.06 -4.95
N ASN A 150 36.02 -11.32 -5.24
CA ASN A 150 34.69 -11.76 -5.66
C ASN A 150 33.71 -11.87 -4.47
N GLN A 151 33.72 -10.90 -3.56
CA GLN A 151 32.88 -10.91 -2.36
C GLN A 151 31.76 -9.87 -2.47
N CYS A 152 30.58 -10.19 -1.95
CA CYS A 152 29.44 -9.29 -1.90
C CYS A 152 28.57 -9.52 -0.65
N ILE A 153 27.77 -8.50 -0.33
CA ILE A 153 26.72 -8.54 0.68
C ILE A 153 25.40 -8.81 -0.04
N GLU A 154 24.80 -9.95 0.26
CA GLU A 154 23.46 -10.31 -0.20
C GLU A 154 22.40 -9.75 0.76
N LEU A 155 21.37 -9.14 0.17
CA LEU A 155 20.20 -8.63 0.85
C LEU A 155 19.07 -9.64 0.70
N TYR A 156 18.43 -10.04 1.79
CA TYR A 156 17.26 -10.90 1.72
C TYR A 156 16.22 -10.52 2.77
N SER A 157 14.96 -10.72 2.42
CA SER A 157 13.82 -10.35 3.26
C SER A 157 13.28 -11.54 4.04
N ARG A 158 12.89 -11.32 5.31
CA ARG A 158 12.18 -12.32 6.12
C ARG A 158 10.80 -11.81 6.52
N PRO A 159 9.71 -12.57 6.27
CA PRO A 159 8.37 -12.17 6.66
C PRO A 159 8.23 -12.18 8.18
N LEU A 160 7.39 -11.29 8.71
CA LEU A 160 7.07 -11.22 10.12
C LEU A 160 5.74 -11.96 10.41
N HIS A 161 5.58 -12.49 11.62
CA HIS A 161 4.38 -13.24 12.00
C HIS A 161 3.36 -12.39 12.79
N LEU A 162 3.82 -11.31 13.42
CA LEU A 162 3.05 -10.42 14.30
C LEU A 162 3.00 -9.00 13.73
N THR A 163 2.18 -8.13 14.32
CA THR A 163 2.19 -6.69 14.00
C THR A 163 3.50 -6.10 14.50
N ALA A 164 4.40 -5.86 13.56
CA ALA A 164 5.76 -5.46 13.84
C ALA A 164 6.01 -4.03 13.39
N THR A 165 6.83 -3.34 14.15
CA THR A 165 7.26 -1.97 13.90
C THR A 165 8.77 -1.84 14.06
N ARG A 166 9.35 -0.80 13.47
CA ARG A 166 10.71 -0.32 13.74
C ARG A 166 10.61 0.96 14.55
N CYS A 167 11.33 1.05 15.67
CA CYS A 167 11.41 2.29 16.45
C CYS A 167 12.52 3.20 15.91
N ARG A 168 12.19 4.44 15.57
CA ARG A 168 13.17 5.44 15.11
C ARG A 168 14.05 6.03 16.21
N SER A 169 13.78 5.71 17.47
CA SER A 169 14.46 6.29 18.63
C SER A 169 15.30 5.30 19.43
N CYS A 170 15.15 4.00 19.16
CA CYS A 170 15.95 2.99 19.84
C CYS A 170 17.35 2.90 19.23
N LYS A 171 18.32 2.56 20.08
CA LYS A 171 19.68 2.31 19.63
C LYS A 171 19.72 0.93 19.00
N GLU A 172 19.89 0.88 17.69
CA GLU A 172 20.06 -0.37 16.95
C GLU A 172 21.46 -0.96 17.21
N GLU A 173 21.56 -2.28 17.24
CA GLU A 173 22.84 -2.98 17.38
C GLU A 173 23.67 -2.85 16.09
N ILE A 174 24.91 -2.38 16.21
CA ILE A 174 25.87 -2.33 15.10
C ILE A 174 26.61 -3.66 15.02
N LYS A 175 26.58 -4.31 13.86
CA LYS A 175 27.36 -5.54 13.60
C LYS A 175 28.27 -5.36 12.40
N GLU A 176 29.42 -6.00 12.47
CA GLU A 176 30.35 -6.11 11.36
C GLU A 176 29.82 -7.11 10.32
N MET A 177 29.81 -6.71 9.05
CA MET A 177 29.39 -7.48 7.88
C MET A 177 30.47 -7.34 6.81
N GLY A 178 31.46 -8.23 6.88
CA GLY A 178 32.68 -8.12 6.09
C GLY A 178 33.43 -6.85 6.43
N LYS A 179 33.57 -5.92 5.49
CA LYS A 179 34.29 -4.64 5.70
C LYS A 179 33.37 -3.46 6.06
N PHE A 180 32.08 -3.71 6.22
CA PHE A 180 31.10 -2.71 6.62
C PHE A 180 30.61 -2.96 8.04
N TYR A 181 30.23 -1.89 8.73
CA TYR A 181 29.39 -1.97 9.91
C TYR A 181 27.96 -1.63 9.52
N ILE A 182 26.96 -2.33 10.06
CA ILE A 182 25.55 -2.16 9.67
C ILE A 182 24.68 -2.17 10.92
N PHE A 183 23.68 -1.29 10.97
CA PHE A 183 22.60 -1.35 11.94
C PHE A 183 21.62 -2.47 11.60
N PHE A 184 21.32 -3.32 12.59
CA PHE A 184 20.31 -4.35 12.45
C PHE A 184 18.98 -3.85 13.01
N THR A 185 17.94 -3.92 12.18
CA THR A 185 16.60 -3.50 12.57
C THR A 185 16.06 -4.40 13.68
N ASP A 186 15.91 -3.83 14.87
CA ASP A 186 15.20 -4.47 15.97
C ASP A 186 13.68 -4.37 15.76
N VAL A 187 13.01 -5.51 15.88
CA VAL A 187 11.56 -5.61 15.68
C VAL A 187 10.84 -5.29 16.99
N HIS A 188 9.95 -4.31 16.92
CA HIS A 188 9.14 -3.87 18.04
C HIS A 188 7.69 -4.30 17.86
N GLU A 189 7.09 -4.87 18.90
CA GLU A 189 5.67 -5.22 18.92
C GLU A 189 4.85 -4.10 19.57
N ILE A 190 3.78 -3.70 18.89
CA ILE A 190 2.88 -2.64 19.37
C ILE A 190 1.48 -3.21 19.55
N HIS A 191 0.91 -2.92 20.71
CA HIS A 191 -0.52 -3.08 20.98
C HIS A 191 -1.11 -1.67 21.21
N ASN A 192 -1.30 -1.26 22.47
CA ASN A 192 -1.65 0.12 22.83
C ASN A 192 -0.39 0.98 23.08
N GLU A 193 0.69 0.32 23.51
CA GLU A 193 2.01 0.89 23.74
C GLU A 193 3.06 -0.07 23.13
N CYS A 194 4.31 0.39 23.02
CA CYS A 194 5.39 -0.48 22.59
C CYS A 194 5.81 -1.38 23.76
N ILE A 195 5.79 -2.70 23.54
CA ILE A 195 6.17 -3.69 24.56
C ILE A 195 7.71 -3.83 24.63
N THR A 196 8.38 -3.52 23.53
CA THR A 196 9.83 -3.70 23.37
C THR A 196 10.64 -2.52 23.92
N CYS A 197 10.06 -1.31 23.99
CA CYS A 197 10.78 -0.12 24.44
C CYS A 197 9.84 0.95 25.01
N PRO A 198 10.36 1.90 25.82
CA PRO A 198 9.56 2.98 26.42
C PRO A 198 9.27 4.15 25.45
N CYS A 199 9.65 4.05 24.17
CA CYS A 199 9.42 5.13 23.21
C CYS A 199 7.93 5.26 22.87
N PRO A 200 7.46 6.50 22.61
CA PRO A 200 6.05 6.70 22.27
C PRO A 200 5.70 6.10 20.90
N VAL A 201 4.43 5.74 20.71
CA VAL A 201 3.95 5.01 19.53
C VAL A 201 4.19 5.78 18.23
N ASP A 202 4.20 7.11 18.26
CA ASP A 202 4.51 7.97 17.09
C ASP A 202 5.94 7.81 16.55
N LYS A 203 6.86 7.24 17.35
CA LYS A 203 8.23 6.93 16.93
C LYS A 203 8.36 5.59 16.23
N HIS A 204 7.26 4.86 16.11
CA HIS A 204 7.28 3.52 15.54
C HIS A 204 6.65 3.50 14.15
N VAL A 205 7.35 2.90 13.21
CA VAL A 205 6.92 2.75 11.83
C VAL A 205 6.57 1.29 11.58
N PRO A 206 5.36 0.96 11.10
CA PRO A 206 5.00 -0.41 10.75
C PRO A 206 5.96 -1.02 9.72
N ILE A 207 6.29 -2.30 9.89
CA ILE A 207 7.14 -3.04 8.97
C ILE A 207 6.51 -4.40 8.61
N ASP A 208 6.54 -4.74 7.32
CA ASP A 208 6.03 -6.03 6.83
C ASP A 208 7.08 -7.15 6.88
N TYR A 209 8.36 -6.77 6.91
CA TYR A 209 9.50 -7.68 6.88
C TYR A 209 10.74 -7.07 7.56
N THR A 210 11.67 -7.94 7.95
CA THR A 210 13.05 -7.56 8.34
C THR A 210 13.98 -7.76 7.16
N LEU A 211 14.84 -6.78 6.91
CA LEU A 211 15.94 -6.91 5.97
C LEU A 211 17.13 -7.58 6.68
N ASN A 212 17.67 -8.63 6.08
CA ASN A 212 18.84 -9.33 6.61
C ASN A 212 19.98 -9.30 5.59
N TYR A 213 21.18 -9.43 6.12
CA TYR A 213 22.43 -9.36 5.37
C TYR A 213 23.15 -10.71 5.44
N ARG A 214 23.77 -11.13 4.35
CA ARG A 214 24.64 -12.31 4.30
C ARG A 214 25.89 -12.03 3.48
N TRP A 215 27.02 -12.50 3.95
CA TRP A 215 28.27 -12.48 3.20
C TRP A 215 28.32 -13.62 2.17
N SER A 216 28.67 -13.30 0.92
CA SER A 216 28.74 -14.26 -0.19
C SER A 216 30.03 -14.10 -0.99
N ASN A 217 30.59 -15.22 -1.46
CA ASN A 217 31.85 -15.28 -2.22
C ASN A 217 31.62 -15.34 -3.75
N THR A 218 30.47 -14.84 -4.22
CA THR A 218 30.09 -14.92 -5.64
C THR A 218 29.90 -13.53 -6.21
N THR A 219 30.86 -13.04 -6.99
CA THR A 219 30.65 -11.90 -7.90
C THR A 219 31.32 -12.16 -9.24
N SER A 220 30.60 -11.86 -10.33
CA SER A 220 31.20 -11.77 -11.66
C SER A 220 31.59 -10.30 -11.93
N MET A 221 32.63 -10.07 -12.73
CA MET A 221 33.07 -8.71 -13.12
C MET A 221 31.97 -7.86 -13.80
N ASP A 222 30.93 -8.50 -14.35
CA ASP A 222 29.77 -7.84 -14.99
C ASP A 222 28.89 -7.07 -13.98
N TYR A 223 29.12 -7.25 -12.68
CA TYR A 223 28.33 -6.64 -11.63
C TYR A 223 28.51 -5.12 -11.53
N ARG A 224 29.73 -4.59 -11.72
CA ARG A 224 30.04 -3.17 -11.42
C ARG A 224 29.28 -2.18 -12.30
N ASN A 225 29.32 -2.35 -13.62
CA ASN A 225 28.63 -1.46 -14.56
C ASN A 225 27.12 -1.57 -14.39
N LYS A 226 26.63 -2.80 -14.21
CA LYS A 226 25.22 -3.09 -13.98
C LYS A 226 24.69 -2.45 -12.68
N THR A 227 25.50 -2.41 -11.60
CA THR A 227 25.11 -1.78 -10.33
C THR A 227 25.01 -0.26 -10.45
N SER A 228 25.98 0.41 -11.06
CA SER A 228 25.93 1.87 -11.24
C SER A 228 24.72 2.29 -12.07
N ASP A 229 24.46 1.58 -13.18
CA ASP A 229 23.29 1.84 -14.02
C ASP A 229 21.98 1.58 -13.28
N THR A 230 21.94 0.52 -12.46
CA THR A 230 20.78 0.20 -11.63
C THR A 230 20.49 1.30 -10.60
N LEU A 231 21.52 1.79 -9.91
CA LEU A 231 21.38 2.86 -8.92
C LEU A 231 20.88 4.16 -9.56
N ASN A 232 21.48 4.58 -10.67
CA ASN A 232 21.06 5.78 -11.40
C ASN A 232 19.61 5.67 -11.87
N ARG A 233 19.22 4.51 -12.41
CA ARG A 233 17.83 4.26 -12.83
C ARG A 233 16.87 4.30 -11.64
N LEU A 234 17.16 3.58 -10.56
CA LEU A 234 16.31 3.57 -9.36
C LEU A 234 16.17 4.98 -8.77
N CYS A 235 17.25 5.76 -8.74
CA CYS A 235 17.24 7.16 -8.30
C CYS A 235 16.32 8.04 -9.17
N GLN A 236 16.46 7.95 -10.49
CA GLN A 236 15.60 8.68 -11.43
C GLN A 236 14.13 8.27 -11.32
N MET A 237 13.86 6.97 -11.20
CA MET A 237 12.50 6.44 -11.05
C MET A 237 11.89 6.88 -9.71
N SER A 238 12.67 6.88 -8.63
CA SER A 238 12.25 7.38 -7.31
C SER A 238 11.82 8.85 -7.37
N ALA A 239 12.58 9.70 -8.07
CA ALA A 239 12.21 11.10 -8.25
C ALA A 239 10.87 11.27 -9.00
N GLN A 240 10.59 10.43 -9.99
CA GLN A 240 9.29 10.42 -10.70
C GLN A 240 8.14 9.98 -9.79
N LEU A 241 8.36 8.94 -8.98
CA LEU A 241 7.37 8.47 -7.99
C LEU A 241 7.11 9.54 -6.92
N ALA A 242 8.14 10.20 -6.42
CA ALA A 242 8.01 11.28 -5.45
C ALA A 242 7.24 12.48 -6.02
N TYR A 243 7.56 12.88 -7.26
CA TYR A 243 6.84 13.94 -7.96
C TYR A 243 5.34 13.61 -8.05
N PHE A 244 4.99 12.38 -8.41
CA PHE A 244 3.59 11.92 -8.39
C PHE A 244 2.94 12.06 -7.01
N LEU A 245 3.61 11.58 -5.96
CA LEU A 245 3.07 11.62 -4.60
C LEU A 245 2.81 13.06 -4.12
N ILE A 246 3.69 14.00 -4.49
CA ILE A 246 3.61 15.41 -4.05
C ILE A 246 2.55 16.19 -4.83
N HIS A 247 2.38 15.91 -6.13
CA HIS A 247 1.55 16.71 -7.04
C HIS A 247 0.16 16.12 -7.34
N THR A 248 -0.22 14.99 -6.74
CA THR A 248 -1.58 14.43 -6.87
C THR A 248 -2.54 14.87 -5.77
N THR A 249 -3.85 14.78 -6.02
CA THR A 249 -4.88 15.10 -5.04
C THR A 249 -4.72 14.22 -3.78
N CYS A 250 -4.81 14.86 -2.61
CA CYS A 250 -4.50 14.27 -1.30
C CYS A 250 -3.01 13.86 -1.14
N SER A 251 -2.08 14.69 -1.60
CA SER A 251 -0.64 14.48 -1.48
C SER A 251 -0.15 14.54 -0.04
N THR A 252 0.90 13.77 0.23
CA THR A 252 1.81 14.07 1.33
C THR A 252 2.60 15.30 0.91
N LYS A 253 2.67 16.37 1.73
CA LYS A 253 3.56 17.52 1.49
C LYS A 253 5.05 17.17 1.57
N HIS A 254 5.35 15.88 1.56
CA HIS A 254 6.56 15.28 2.03
C HIS A 254 7.06 14.29 1.00
N ASP A 255 8.38 14.26 0.81
CA ASP A 255 9.07 13.42 -0.16
C ASP A 255 9.68 12.22 0.58
N PRO A 256 9.01 11.05 0.58
CA PRO A 256 9.46 9.92 1.38
C PRO A 256 10.73 9.26 0.84
N PHE A 257 11.07 9.48 -0.44
CA PHE A 257 12.31 8.97 -1.02
C PHE A 257 13.49 9.83 -0.59
N TRP A 258 13.31 11.16 -0.60
CA TRP A 258 14.29 12.10 -0.06
C TRP A 258 14.59 11.80 1.41
N ASP A 259 13.54 11.64 2.22
CA ASP A 259 13.69 11.34 3.63
C ASP A 259 14.36 10.01 3.89
N GLY A 260 14.01 8.98 3.12
CA GLY A 260 14.69 7.70 3.18
C GLY A 260 16.18 7.80 2.88
N LEU A 261 16.56 8.52 1.82
CA LEU A 261 17.98 8.75 1.49
C LEU A 261 18.70 9.53 2.59
N GLN A 262 18.04 10.53 3.19
CA GLN A 262 18.59 11.30 4.29
C GLN A 262 18.75 10.43 5.56
N GLU A 263 17.77 9.59 5.89
CA GLU A 263 17.86 8.62 6.99
C GLU A 263 19.06 7.69 6.78
N MET A 264 19.25 7.14 5.57
CA MET A 264 20.40 6.28 5.26
C MET A 264 21.74 7.01 5.48
N ILE A 265 21.87 8.27 5.06
CA ILE A 265 23.10 9.06 5.27
C ILE A 265 23.35 9.28 6.77
N ILE A 266 22.31 9.59 7.54
CA ILE A 266 22.40 9.81 8.99
C ILE A 266 22.82 8.51 9.70
N GLU A 267 22.20 7.39 9.35
CA GLU A 267 22.52 6.06 9.89
C GLU A 267 24.02 5.73 9.64
N GLU A 268 24.49 5.89 8.40
CA GLU A 268 25.89 5.63 8.06
C GLU A 268 26.88 6.60 8.72
N THR A 269 26.50 7.87 8.86
CA THR A 269 27.33 8.85 9.57
C THR A 269 27.47 8.48 11.05
N CYS A 270 26.38 8.06 11.68
CA CYS A 270 26.39 7.61 13.08
C CYS A 270 27.29 6.37 13.27
N ILE A 271 27.26 5.42 12.32
CA ILE A 271 28.17 4.28 12.31
C ILE A 271 29.63 4.75 12.29
N CYS A 272 29.98 5.70 11.43
CA CYS A 272 31.34 6.24 11.33
C CYS A 272 31.81 6.95 12.62
N GLU A 273 30.91 7.64 13.32
CA GLU A 273 31.21 8.30 14.59
C GLU A 273 31.51 7.29 15.72
N ILE A 274 30.76 6.18 15.74
CA ILE A 274 30.91 5.13 16.75
C ILE A 274 32.11 4.22 16.42
N GLN A 275 32.25 3.81 15.17
CA GLN A 275 33.25 2.87 14.69
C GLN A 275 34.35 3.58 13.90
N LYS A 276 35.41 3.99 14.60
CA LYS A 276 36.54 4.73 14.01
C LYS A 276 37.27 3.99 12.88
N SER A 277 37.11 2.66 12.79
CA SER A 277 37.68 1.81 11.74
C SER A 277 36.79 1.67 10.49
N ALA A 278 35.62 2.31 10.45
CA ALA A 278 34.61 2.15 9.40
C ALA A 278 34.94 2.97 8.13
N ASN A 279 36.09 2.69 7.50
CA ASN A 279 36.55 3.42 6.32
C ASN A 279 35.59 3.30 5.13
N LEU A 280 35.06 2.10 4.86
CA LEU A 280 34.11 1.90 3.76
C LEU A 280 32.74 2.54 4.04
N ASN A 281 32.31 2.60 5.31
CA ASN A 281 31.10 3.35 5.67
C ASN A 281 31.29 4.85 5.40
N ASN A 282 32.48 5.42 5.65
CA ASN A 282 32.78 6.82 5.28
C ASN A 282 32.68 7.05 3.75
N GLU A 283 33.22 6.13 2.95
CA GLU A 283 33.05 6.18 1.49
C GLU A 283 31.58 6.06 1.07
N LEU A 284 30.81 5.22 1.77
CA LEU A 284 29.38 5.05 1.54
C LEU A 284 28.58 6.33 1.82
N VAL A 285 28.88 7.04 2.91
CA VAL A 285 28.28 8.34 3.21
C VAL A 285 28.49 9.32 2.04
N LEU A 286 29.70 9.36 1.48
CA LEU A 286 30.03 10.24 0.35
C LEU A 286 29.25 9.85 -0.91
N GLU A 287 29.18 8.56 -1.25
CA GLU A 287 28.43 8.11 -2.43
C GLU A 287 26.92 8.26 -2.26
N LEU A 288 26.37 8.04 -1.07
CA LEU A 288 24.96 8.30 -0.76
C LEU A 288 24.63 9.79 -0.90
N SER A 289 25.53 10.67 -0.45
CA SER A 289 25.37 12.12 -0.60
C SER A 289 25.33 12.52 -2.08
N LYS A 290 26.23 11.97 -2.90
CA LYS A 290 26.19 12.19 -4.37
C LYS A 290 24.90 11.69 -4.99
N LEU A 291 24.42 10.51 -4.60
CA LEU A 291 23.17 9.95 -5.11
C LEU A 291 21.97 10.83 -4.72
N LYS A 292 21.98 11.38 -3.51
CA LYS A 292 20.97 12.33 -3.03
C LYS A 292 20.99 13.65 -3.82
N ASP A 293 22.17 14.19 -4.15
CA ASP A 293 22.28 15.38 -5.01
C ASP A 293 21.75 15.10 -6.43
N GLN A 294 22.04 13.92 -6.98
CA GLN A 294 21.51 13.47 -8.27
C GLN A 294 19.99 13.33 -8.25
N TYR A 295 19.43 12.76 -7.18
CA TYR A 295 17.99 12.67 -6.96
C TYR A 295 17.33 14.06 -7.04
N GLU A 296 17.92 15.05 -6.36
CA GLU A 296 17.45 16.43 -6.37
C GLU A 296 17.52 17.08 -7.76
N GLU A 297 18.58 16.80 -8.53
CA GLU A 297 18.71 17.24 -9.91
C GLU A 297 17.62 16.63 -10.80
N TYR A 298 17.35 15.33 -10.67
CA TYR A 298 16.27 14.68 -11.41
C TYR A 298 14.91 15.27 -11.07
N LYS A 299 14.65 15.50 -9.77
CA LYS A 299 13.40 16.11 -9.31
C LYS A 299 13.20 17.50 -9.92
N ARG A 300 14.20 18.38 -9.86
CA ARG A 300 14.15 19.72 -10.50
C ARG A 300 13.91 19.65 -12.00
N LYS A 301 14.53 18.69 -12.70
CA LYS A 301 14.31 18.47 -14.14
C LYS A 301 12.85 18.08 -14.43
N ILE A 302 12.22 17.27 -13.58
CA ILE A 302 10.81 16.89 -13.74
C ILE A 302 9.90 18.11 -13.49
N GLU A 303 10.14 18.85 -12.40
CA GLU A 303 9.38 20.06 -12.04
C GLU A 303 9.44 21.12 -13.14
N SER A 304 10.60 21.30 -13.77
CA SER A 304 10.81 22.29 -14.86
C SER A 304 10.05 22.00 -16.15
N LYS A 305 9.59 20.76 -16.36
CA LYS A 305 8.94 20.35 -17.62
C LYS A 305 7.44 20.61 -17.66
N GLU A 306 6.83 21.09 -16.56
CA GLU A 306 5.37 21.24 -16.40
C GLU A 306 4.59 20.03 -16.95
N SER A 307 5.14 18.82 -16.79
CA SER A 307 4.58 17.64 -17.45
C SER A 307 3.30 17.23 -16.76
N THR A 308 2.21 17.13 -17.53
CA THR A 308 0.99 16.47 -17.05
C THR A 308 1.28 15.01 -16.73
N PHE A 309 0.73 14.54 -15.62
CA PHE A 309 1.01 13.21 -15.13
C PHE A 309 0.24 12.15 -15.92
N ASP A 310 0.95 11.23 -16.57
CA ASP A 310 0.35 10.10 -17.29
C ASP A 310 0.30 8.85 -16.39
N LEU A 311 -0.91 8.50 -15.94
CA LEU A 311 -1.13 7.38 -15.02
C LEU A 311 -0.70 6.03 -15.63
N PRO A 312 -1.05 5.69 -16.88
CA PRO A 312 -0.48 4.57 -17.60
C PRO A 312 1.05 4.49 -17.57
N ALA A 313 1.76 5.59 -17.90
CA ALA A 313 3.22 5.61 -17.85
C ALA A 313 3.77 5.35 -16.45
N LEU A 314 3.09 5.82 -15.40
CA LEU A 314 3.44 5.51 -14.01
C LEU A 314 3.34 4.02 -13.72
N TYR A 315 2.28 3.34 -14.14
CA TYR A 315 2.14 1.90 -13.90
C TYR A 315 3.22 1.10 -14.63
N GLU A 316 3.61 1.49 -15.84
CA GLU A 316 4.75 0.87 -16.53
C GLU A 316 6.08 1.15 -15.80
N LEU A 317 6.28 2.37 -15.28
CA LEU A 317 7.43 2.69 -14.42
C LEU A 317 7.48 1.76 -13.20
N MET A 318 6.36 1.63 -12.49
CA MET A 318 6.25 0.77 -11.31
C MET A 318 6.50 -0.70 -11.64
N LYS A 319 6.01 -1.17 -12.80
CA LYS A 319 6.27 -2.53 -13.29
C LYS A 319 7.76 -2.77 -13.52
N VAL A 320 8.47 -1.83 -14.14
CA VAL A 320 9.93 -1.93 -14.30
C VAL A 320 10.63 -1.99 -12.93
N ILE A 321 10.19 -1.19 -11.95
CA ILE A 321 10.78 -1.23 -10.58
C ILE A 321 10.57 -2.61 -9.93
N LYS A 322 9.38 -3.17 -10.06
CA LYS A 322 9.03 -4.49 -9.49
C LYS A 322 9.85 -5.64 -10.08
N GLU A 323 10.47 -5.44 -11.24
CA GLU A 323 11.34 -6.43 -11.86
C GLU A 323 12.78 -6.41 -11.31
N TYR A 324 13.21 -5.39 -10.56
CA TYR A 324 14.53 -5.47 -9.90
C TYR A 324 14.56 -6.63 -8.90
N PRO A 325 15.57 -7.53 -8.93
CA PRO A 325 15.55 -8.76 -8.14
C PRO A 325 15.30 -8.55 -6.64
N THR A 326 16.03 -7.63 -6.02
CA THR A 326 15.92 -7.32 -4.58
C THR A 326 14.54 -6.74 -4.23
N VAL A 327 14.05 -5.79 -5.04
CA VAL A 327 12.71 -5.20 -4.88
C VAL A 327 11.63 -6.27 -5.02
N ARG A 328 11.74 -7.14 -6.03
CA ARG A 328 10.80 -8.23 -6.31
C ARG A 328 10.69 -9.20 -5.13
N GLU A 329 11.84 -9.58 -4.57
CA GLU A 329 11.92 -10.48 -3.42
C GLU A 329 11.22 -9.85 -2.21
N GLN A 330 11.57 -8.61 -1.87
CA GLN A 330 10.99 -7.88 -0.74
C GLN A 330 9.48 -7.69 -0.90
N LEU A 331 9.00 -7.31 -2.09
CA LEU A 331 7.57 -7.18 -2.38
C LEU A 331 6.83 -8.52 -2.32
N THR A 332 7.49 -9.63 -2.70
CA THR A 332 6.93 -10.97 -2.55
C THR A 332 6.74 -11.31 -1.07
N THR A 333 7.69 -10.94 -0.22
CA THR A 333 7.61 -11.08 1.23
C THR A 333 6.49 -10.23 1.84
N VAL A 334 6.35 -8.96 1.41
CA VAL A 334 5.22 -8.08 1.78
C VAL A 334 3.88 -8.74 1.45
N LYS A 335 3.71 -9.22 0.21
CA LYS A 335 2.48 -9.90 -0.22
C LYS A 335 2.20 -11.18 0.56
N LYS A 336 3.24 -11.93 0.94
CA LYS A 336 3.11 -13.11 1.80
C LYS A 336 2.61 -12.71 3.18
N ARG A 337 3.16 -11.65 3.78
CA ARG A 337 2.70 -11.12 5.07
C ARG A 337 1.24 -10.68 5.04
N GLN A 338 0.85 -9.93 4.02
CA GLN A 338 -0.52 -9.44 3.85
C GLN A 338 -1.52 -10.60 3.75
N ARG A 339 -1.20 -11.65 2.98
CA ARG A 339 -2.03 -12.87 2.92
C ARG A 339 -2.17 -13.54 4.27
N MET A 340 -1.07 -13.69 5.02
CA MET A 340 -1.12 -14.26 6.37
C MET A 340 -1.99 -13.44 7.32
N LEU A 341 -1.95 -12.10 7.23
CA LEU A 341 -2.82 -11.23 8.04
C LEU A 341 -4.29 -11.42 7.69
N ILE A 342 -4.63 -11.50 6.41
CA ILE A 342 -6.01 -11.72 5.95
C ILE A 342 -6.51 -13.07 6.47
N GLU A 343 -5.73 -14.14 6.28
CA GLU A 343 -6.07 -15.48 6.78
C GLU A 343 -6.26 -15.50 8.30
N GLN A 344 -5.40 -14.82 9.07
CA GLN A 344 -5.54 -14.70 10.52
C GLN A 344 -6.85 -14.01 10.93
N HIS A 345 -7.28 -12.98 10.21
CA HIS A 345 -8.53 -12.27 10.51
C HIS A 345 -9.76 -13.04 10.05
N GLU A 346 -9.71 -13.70 8.88
CA GLU A 346 -10.83 -14.47 8.34
C GLU A 346 -11.12 -15.74 9.16
N TYR A 347 -10.07 -16.45 9.61
CA TYR A 347 -10.22 -17.73 10.32
C TYR A 347 -10.06 -17.62 11.85
N GLY A 348 -9.50 -16.50 12.36
CA GLY A 348 -9.28 -16.28 13.80
C GLY A 348 -10.54 -15.95 14.60
N ILE A 349 -11.65 -15.58 13.94
CA ILE A 349 -12.92 -15.24 14.60
C ILE A 349 -13.62 -16.49 15.19
N HIS A 350 -13.18 -17.71 14.85
CA HIS A 350 -13.75 -18.95 15.38
C HIS A 350 -13.16 -19.43 16.73
N LYS A 351 -12.44 -18.58 17.46
CA LYS A 351 -11.81 -18.95 18.75
C LYS A 351 -12.15 -18.02 19.93
N ILE A 352 -13.34 -17.41 19.94
CA ILE A 352 -13.86 -16.71 21.14
C ILE A 352 -15.18 -17.34 21.57
#